data_AF-A0A7X0DQ11-F1
#
_entry.id   AF-A0A7X0DQ11-F1
#
_cell.length_a   1.000
_cell.length_b   1.000
_cell.length_c   1.000
_cell.angle_alpha   90.00
_cell.angle_beta   90.00
_cell.angle_gamma   90.00
#
_symmetry.space_group_name_H-M   'P 1'
#
loop_
_entity.id
_entity.type
_entity.pdbx_description
1 polymer ?
#
loop_
_entity_poly.entity_id
_entity_poly.type
_entity_poly.pdbx_seq_one_letter_code
_entity_poly.pdbx_strand_id
1 'polypeptide(L)'
;MNNKMFLCIYNFFYKLLKDYFIKKYKSELLESASCFKNSYKETVKEVEIHRLAVPLQMQFKEQNEVISKFGCYFLCILFIGLVVKEIKNSVEKCFDCYEIDLLFKGLVSKGCLRGDNAFVNSPNAIFANLGIDEDIYFEEKHHPTSYVPSESDILIGKYKDISSSFYHFVLLSSDLKTIIWDSLGNSKTVANGHLESLRVFKIQNTAIIERVKDRLEFYSAKFRNNLEVA
;
A
#
# COMPACT_ATOMS: atom_id res chain seq x y z
N MET A 1 -1.52 -35.82 -27.07
CA MET A 1 -0.83 -34.54 -27.28
C MET A 1 0.61 -34.67 -26.82
N ASN A 2 1.58 -34.27 -27.65
CA ASN A 2 2.99 -34.63 -27.49
C ASN A 2 3.63 -33.86 -26.32
N ASN A 3 3.94 -34.56 -25.24
CA ASN A 3 4.46 -33.99 -23.97
C ASN A 3 5.74 -33.14 -24.17
N LYS A 4 6.53 -33.44 -25.21
CA LYS A 4 7.71 -32.67 -25.61
C LYS A 4 7.39 -31.26 -26.12
N MET A 5 6.28 -31.07 -26.85
CA MET A 5 5.89 -29.74 -27.35
C MET A 5 5.45 -28.83 -26.20
N PHE A 6 4.72 -29.36 -25.22
CA PHE A 6 4.36 -28.61 -24.01
C PHE A 6 5.59 -28.20 -23.20
N LEU A 7 6.57 -29.10 -23.06
CA LEU A 7 7.82 -28.78 -22.37
C LEU A 7 8.64 -27.70 -23.10
N CYS A 8 8.67 -27.74 -24.44
CA CYS A 8 9.32 -26.72 -25.25
C CYS A 8 8.65 -25.35 -25.11
N ILE A 9 7.33 -25.31 -25.18
CA ILE A 9 6.55 -24.07 -25.02
C ILE A 9 6.73 -23.50 -23.61
N TYR A 10 6.66 -24.36 -22.58
CA TYR A 10 6.89 -23.97 -21.19
C TYR A 10 8.30 -23.39 -21.00
N ASN A 11 9.33 -24.08 -21.48
CA ASN A 11 10.71 -23.61 -21.37
C ASN A 11 10.96 -22.31 -22.15
N PHE A 12 10.28 -22.14 -23.29
CA PHE A 12 10.35 -20.90 -24.06
C PHE A 12 9.76 -19.72 -23.28
N PHE A 13 8.53 -19.84 -22.78
CA PHE A 13 7.89 -18.78 -21.99
C PHE A 13 8.61 -18.53 -20.67
N TYR A 14 9.07 -19.58 -20.00
CA TYR A 14 9.86 -19.46 -18.77
C TYR A 14 11.17 -18.69 -19.02
N LYS A 15 11.88 -19.00 -20.11
CA LYS A 15 13.10 -18.27 -20.48
C LYS A 15 12.80 -16.81 -20.82
N LEU A 16 11.74 -16.56 -21.58
CA LEU A 16 11.35 -15.21 -22.00
C LEU A 16 10.95 -14.34 -20.80
N LEU A 17 10.19 -14.90 -19.86
CA LEU A 17 9.86 -14.26 -18.58
C LEU A 17 11.10 -14.06 -17.73
N LYS A 18 11.94 -15.08 -17.56
CA LYS A 18 13.17 -15.00 -16.78
C LYS A 18 14.11 -13.92 -17.32
N ASP A 19 14.30 -13.87 -18.64
CA ASP A 19 15.16 -12.88 -19.30
C ASP A 19 14.55 -11.47 -19.19
N TYR A 20 13.23 -11.33 -19.29
CA TYR A 20 12.53 -10.06 -19.03
C TYR A 20 12.75 -9.57 -17.59
N PHE A 21 12.54 -10.44 -16.60
CA PHE A 21 12.75 -10.14 -15.19
C PHE A 21 14.21 -9.81 -14.91
N ILE A 22 15.17 -10.61 -15.40
CA ILE A 22 16.60 -10.32 -15.24
C ILE A 22 16.94 -8.98 -15.89
N LYS A 23 16.45 -8.68 -17.09
CA LYS A 23 16.75 -7.41 -17.76
C LYS A 23 16.16 -6.21 -17.02
N LYS A 24 14.91 -6.31 -16.57
CA LYS A 24 14.22 -5.26 -15.80
C LYS A 24 14.94 -4.99 -14.47
N TYR A 25 15.15 -6.02 -13.66
CA TYR A 25 15.73 -5.88 -12.33
C TYR A 25 17.25 -5.66 -12.34
N LYS A 26 17.97 -6.10 -13.38
CA LYS A 26 19.40 -5.78 -13.56
C LYS A 26 19.61 -4.34 -14.03
N SER A 27 18.68 -3.76 -14.80
CA SER A 27 18.69 -2.31 -15.10
C SER A 27 18.52 -1.51 -13.82
N GLU A 28 17.51 -1.86 -13.02
CA GLU A 28 17.22 -1.21 -11.73
C GLU A 28 18.40 -1.35 -10.75
N LEU A 29 19.06 -2.51 -10.68
CA LEU A 29 20.26 -2.72 -9.86
C LEU A 29 21.49 -1.95 -10.36
N LEU A 30 21.71 -1.86 -11.67
CA LEU A 30 22.86 -1.13 -12.24
C LEU A 30 22.67 0.39 -12.16
N GLU A 31 21.43 0.88 -12.26
CA GLU A 31 21.08 2.28 -12.01
C GLU A 31 21.24 2.65 -10.53
N SER A 32 21.00 1.73 -9.60
CA SER A 32 21.28 1.94 -8.17
C SER A 32 22.78 1.88 -7.82
N ALA A 33 23.60 1.18 -8.61
CA ALA A 33 25.03 0.99 -8.35
C ALA A 33 25.89 2.19 -8.80
N SER A 34 25.43 3.01 -9.75
CA SER A 34 26.14 4.21 -10.19
C SER A 34 26.00 5.41 -9.23
N CYS A 35 25.12 5.32 -8.22
CA CYS A 35 24.91 6.39 -7.24
C CYS A 35 25.91 6.41 -6.07
N PHE A 36 26.84 5.43 -5.98
CA PHE A 36 27.76 5.30 -4.84
C PHE A 36 29.15 5.93 -5.03
N LYS A 37 29.29 6.96 -5.86
CA LYS A 37 30.50 7.78 -5.92
C LYS A 37 30.18 9.27 -5.95
N ASN A 38 29.89 9.82 -4.77
CA ASN A 38 30.55 11.00 -4.19
C ASN A 38 29.70 11.56 -3.06
N SER A 39 30.29 11.66 -1.87
CA SER A 39 29.73 12.40 -0.74
C SER A 39 29.63 13.88 -1.12
N TYR A 40 28.44 14.48 -1.04
CA TYR A 40 28.18 15.86 -0.61
C TYR A 40 26.66 16.06 -0.60
N LYS A 41 26.11 16.54 0.53
CA LYS A 41 24.73 17.04 0.74
C LYS A 41 23.80 16.83 -0.47
N GLU A 42 23.19 15.65 -0.58
CA GLU A 42 22.18 15.42 -1.61
C GLU A 42 20.84 15.93 -1.10
N THR A 43 20.51 17.16 -1.49
CA THR A 43 19.13 17.48 -1.88
C THR A 43 18.61 16.30 -2.68
N VAL A 44 17.54 15.67 -2.22
CA VAL A 44 16.81 14.60 -2.90
C VAL A 44 16.80 14.92 -4.39
N LYS A 45 17.66 14.25 -5.16
CA LYS A 45 17.57 14.34 -6.62
C LYS A 45 16.22 13.72 -6.93
N GLU A 46 15.30 14.54 -7.44
CA GLU A 46 14.13 14.07 -8.18
C GLU A 46 14.62 13.07 -9.22
N VAL A 47 14.63 11.80 -8.87
CA VAL A 47 14.82 10.71 -9.81
C VAL A 47 13.55 10.71 -10.64
N GLU A 48 13.69 11.20 -11.88
CA GLU A 48 12.75 11.11 -12.99
C GLU A 48 11.29 10.83 -12.62
N ILE A 49 10.54 11.92 -12.47
CA ILE A 49 9.08 11.98 -12.39
C ILE A 49 8.49 11.51 -13.74
N HIS A 50 8.60 10.22 -14.07
CA HIS A 50 8.01 9.64 -15.27
C HIS A 50 7.40 8.28 -14.98
N ARG A 51 6.43 8.27 -14.05
CA ARG A 51 5.17 7.50 -14.04
C ARG A 51 4.60 7.60 -12.62
N LEU A 52 3.35 8.02 -12.51
CA LEU A 52 2.63 8.22 -11.25
C LEU A 52 2.78 6.99 -10.32
N ALA A 53 3.73 7.02 -9.39
CA ALA A 53 3.81 6.06 -8.32
C ALA A 53 2.77 6.46 -7.27
N VAL A 54 1.82 5.54 -7.13
CA VAL A 54 0.64 5.54 -6.27
C VAL A 54 -0.43 6.59 -6.62
N PRO A 55 -1.46 6.13 -7.36
CA PRO A 55 -2.80 6.33 -6.87
C PRO A 55 -3.47 4.97 -6.73
N LEU A 56 -3.50 4.44 -5.50
CA LEU A 56 -4.33 3.27 -5.15
C LEU A 56 -5.85 3.57 -5.25
N GLN A 57 -6.27 4.68 -5.87
CA GLN A 57 -7.60 4.83 -6.45
C GLN A 57 -7.67 4.02 -7.75
N MET A 58 -7.38 2.72 -7.66
CA MET A 58 -7.39 1.83 -8.81
C MET A 58 -8.77 1.19 -8.91
N GLN A 59 -9.33 1.17 -10.12
CA GLN A 59 -10.52 0.38 -10.40
C GLN A 59 -10.15 -1.10 -10.46
N PHE A 60 -10.06 -1.77 -9.31
CA PHE A 60 -9.80 -3.21 -9.21
C PHE A 60 -10.93 -4.08 -9.78
N LYS A 61 -12.06 -3.50 -10.17
CA LYS A 61 -13.26 -4.25 -10.57
C LYS A 61 -12.98 -5.26 -11.69
N GLU A 62 -12.05 -4.95 -12.60
CA GLU A 62 -11.71 -5.81 -13.73
C GLU A 62 -10.65 -6.89 -13.38
N GLN A 63 -9.84 -6.68 -12.35
CA GLN A 63 -8.73 -7.58 -11.98
C GLN A 63 -9.04 -8.43 -10.74
N ASN A 64 -9.68 -7.83 -9.73
CA ASN A 64 -10.04 -8.49 -8.48
C ASN A 64 -11.27 -7.85 -7.83
N GLU A 65 -12.43 -8.44 -8.12
CA GLU A 65 -13.74 -7.97 -7.61
C GLU A 65 -13.82 -8.00 -6.07
N VAL A 66 -13.13 -8.95 -5.42
CA VAL A 66 -13.12 -9.06 -3.95
C VAL A 66 -12.40 -7.87 -3.32
N ILE A 67 -11.22 -7.50 -3.83
CA ILE A 67 -10.51 -6.29 -3.39
C ILE A 67 -11.38 -5.06 -3.66
N SER A 68 -11.99 -4.97 -4.85
CA SER A 68 -12.83 -3.83 -5.22
C SER A 68 -14.04 -3.64 -4.29
N LYS A 69 -14.62 -4.73 -3.78
CA LYS A 69 -15.83 -4.68 -2.94
C LYS A 69 -15.54 -4.61 -1.45
N PHE A 70 -14.50 -5.29 -0.99
CA PHE A 70 -14.27 -5.53 0.44
C PHE A 70 -12.86 -5.16 0.91
N GLY A 71 -11.96 -4.81 -0.01
CA GLY A 71 -10.54 -4.68 0.25
C GLY A 71 -10.10 -3.37 0.90
N CYS A 72 -10.99 -2.43 1.23
CA CYS A 72 -10.58 -1.09 1.69
C CYS A 72 -9.64 -1.13 2.91
N TYR A 73 -9.88 -2.02 3.88
CA TYR A 73 -8.96 -2.19 5.02
C TYR A 73 -7.60 -2.76 4.62
N PHE A 74 -7.60 -3.83 3.82
CA PHE A 74 -6.39 -4.44 3.28
C PHE A 74 -5.56 -3.42 2.49
N LEU A 75 -6.21 -2.63 1.65
CA LEU A 75 -5.56 -1.62 0.84
C LEU A 75 -4.96 -0.50 1.69
N CYS A 76 -5.60 -0.08 2.79
CA CYS A 76 -4.99 0.86 3.73
C CYS A 76 -3.72 0.30 4.39
N ILE A 77 -3.75 -0.96 4.85
CA ILE A 77 -2.56 -1.62 5.41
C ILE A 77 -1.45 -1.70 4.37
N LEU A 78 -1.81 -2.08 3.14
CA LEU A 78 -0.85 -2.20 2.05
C LEU A 78 -0.23 -0.84 1.74
N PHE A 79 -1.03 0.21 1.58
CA PHE A 79 -0.54 1.57 1.33
C PHE A 79 0.46 2.01 2.40
N ILE A 80 0.12 1.84 3.69
CA ILE A 80 1.03 2.14 4.80
C ILE A 80 2.34 1.35 4.65
N GLY A 81 2.25 0.04 4.43
CA GLY A 81 3.42 -0.81 4.29
C GLY A 81 4.30 -0.41 3.11
N LEU A 82 3.70 0.06 2.01
CA LEU A 82 4.44 0.56 0.85
C LEU A 82 5.19 1.85 1.16
N VAL A 83 4.56 2.81 1.84
CA VAL A 83 5.21 4.05 2.25
C VAL A 83 6.39 3.76 3.17
N VAL A 84 6.20 2.90 4.18
CA VAL A 84 7.29 2.52 5.10
C VAL A 84 8.43 1.84 4.33
N LYS A 85 8.11 0.91 3.44
CA LYS A 85 9.10 0.18 2.63
C LYS A 85 9.85 1.09 1.66
N GLU A 86 9.18 2.08 1.09
CA GLU A 86 9.78 3.10 0.24
C GLU A 86 10.78 3.93 1.03
N ILE A 87 10.40 4.44 2.20
CA ILE A 87 11.30 5.22 3.07
C ILE A 87 12.49 4.39 3.54
N LYS A 88 12.28 3.11 3.86
CA LYS A 88 13.35 2.18 4.28
C LYS A 88 14.36 1.93 3.17
N ASN A 89 13.87 1.72 1.94
CA ASN A 89 14.72 1.33 0.82
C ASN A 89 15.22 2.51 -0.02
N SER A 90 14.70 3.72 0.21
CA SER A 90 14.91 4.90 -0.64
C SER A 90 14.53 4.64 -2.10
N VAL A 91 13.52 3.80 -2.34
CA VAL A 91 13.03 3.44 -3.68
C VAL A 91 11.53 3.63 -3.71
N GLU A 92 11.08 4.58 -4.53
CA GLU A 92 9.67 4.78 -4.83
C GLU A 92 9.14 3.53 -5.55
N LYS A 93 8.18 2.84 -4.92
CA LYS A 93 7.56 1.65 -5.52
C LYS A 93 6.18 1.99 -6.07
N CYS A 94 6.01 1.79 -7.36
CA CYS A 94 4.71 1.73 -7.98
C CYS A 94 4.26 0.27 -8.06
N PHE A 95 3.09 -0.04 -7.50
CA PHE A 95 2.44 -1.33 -7.71
C PHE A 95 1.25 -1.14 -8.64
N ASP A 96 1.23 -1.91 -9.72
CA ASP A 96 0.05 -1.97 -10.60
C ASP A 96 -1.02 -2.94 -10.03
N CYS A 97 -2.23 -2.93 -10.63
CA CYS A 97 -3.34 -3.78 -10.18
C CYS A 97 -2.97 -5.27 -10.17
N TYR A 98 -2.09 -5.70 -11.09
CA TYR A 98 -1.72 -7.09 -11.25
C TYR A 98 -0.79 -7.54 -10.12
N GLU A 99 0.20 -6.73 -9.78
CA GLU A 99 1.08 -7.03 -8.65
C GLU A 99 0.33 -7.02 -7.31
N ILE A 100 -0.66 -6.13 -7.14
CA ILE A 100 -1.53 -6.13 -5.96
C ILE A 100 -2.39 -7.40 -5.90
N ASP A 101 -2.95 -7.84 -7.03
CA ASP A 101 -3.71 -9.10 -7.10
C ASP A 101 -2.84 -10.32 -6.77
N LEU A 102 -1.61 -10.37 -7.30
CA LEU A 102 -0.65 -11.42 -6.97
C LEU A 102 -0.30 -11.42 -5.48
N LEU A 103 -0.06 -10.23 -4.91
CA LEU A 103 0.22 -10.09 -3.48
C LEU A 103 -0.98 -10.55 -2.64
N PHE A 104 -2.18 -10.13 -3.01
CA PHE A 104 -3.42 -10.55 -2.35
C PHE A 104 -3.55 -12.08 -2.35
N LYS A 105 -3.41 -12.73 -3.51
CA LYS A 105 -3.45 -14.19 -3.63
C LYS A 105 -2.37 -14.88 -2.80
N GLY A 106 -1.15 -14.32 -2.78
CA GLY A 106 -0.04 -14.82 -1.97
C GLY A 106 -0.28 -14.68 -0.47
N LEU A 107 -0.95 -13.63 -0.02
CA LEU A 107 -1.31 -13.43 1.38
C LEU A 107 -2.50 -14.30 1.79
N VAL A 108 -3.47 -14.54 0.89
CA VAL A 108 -4.56 -15.51 1.10
C VAL A 108 -4.01 -16.92 1.30
N SER A 109 -3.09 -17.37 0.45
CA SER A 109 -2.50 -18.71 0.56
C SER A 109 -1.71 -18.90 1.86
N LYS A 110 -1.20 -17.81 2.44
CA LYS A 110 -0.53 -17.78 3.75
C LYS A 110 -1.47 -17.56 4.93
N GLY A 111 -2.78 -17.49 4.71
CA GLY A 111 -3.78 -17.27 5.76
C GLY A 111 -3.78 -15.88 6.38
N CYS A 112 -3.06 -14.91 5.81
CA CYS A 112 -3.00 -13.53 6.31
C CYS A 112 -4.33 -12.79 6.12
N LEU A 113 -5.09 -13.17 5.11
CA LEU A 113 -6.44 -12.68 4.83
C LEU A 113 -7.31 -13.73 4.16
N ARG A 114 -8.63 -13.54 4.19
CA ARG A 114 -9.60 -14.42 3.53
C ARG A 114 -9.85 -13.97 2.10
N GLY A 115 -9.79 -14.91 1.16
CA GLY A 115 -9.90 -14.62 -0.27
C GLY A 115 -11.31 -14.35 -0.78
N ASP A 116 -12.35 -14.67 0.00
CA ASP A 116 -13.76 -14.50 -0.35
C ASP A 116 -14.29 -13.09 -0.02
N ASN A 117 -13.74 -12.43 0.99
CA ASN A 117 -14.22 -11.13 1.46
C ASN A 117 -13.09 -10.16 1.87
N ALA A 118 -11.83 -10.44 1.51
CA ALA A 118 -10.66 -9.65 1.87
C ALA A 118 -10.51 -9.38 3.38
N PHE A 119 -11.12 -10.18 4.25
CA PHE A 119 -11.02 -10.00 5.68
C PHE A 119 -9.57 -10.24 6.13
N VAL A 120 -8.95 -9.23 6.73
CA VAL A 120 -7.57 -9.30 7.21
C VAL A 120 -7.53 -10.01 8.56
N ASN A 121 -6.90 -11.19 8.61
CA ASN A 121 -6.74 -11.96 9.84
C ASN A 121 -5.59 -11.43 10.69
N SER A 122 -4.48 -11.02 10.06
CA SER A 122 -3.29 -10.52 10.75
C SER A 122 -2.62 -9.39 9.96
N PRO A 123 -2.83 -8.12 10.36
CA PRO A 123 -2.12 -6.98 9.76
C PRO A 123 -0.60 -7.10 9.90
N ASN A 124 -0.12 -7.57 11.05
CA ASN A 124 1.31 -7.75 11.32
C ASN A 124 1.96 -8.77 10.37
N ALA A 125 1.27 -9.87 10.04
CA ALA A 125 1.76 -10.82 9.07
C ALA A 125 1.90 -10.22 7.66
N ILE A 126 1.07 -9.24 7.29
CA ILE A 126 1.22 -8.52 6.02
C ILE A 126 2.54 -7.74 6.00
N PHE A 127 2.88 -7.03 7.09
CA PHE A 127 4.16 -6.32 7.21
C PHE A 127 5.37 -7.24 7.18
N ALA A 128 5.29 -8.39 7.86
CA ALA A 128 6.34 -9.41 7.80
C ALA A 128 6.55 -9.93 6.37
N ASN A 129 5.47 -10.18 5.63
CA ASN A 129 5.54 -10.56 4.22
C ASN A 129 6.13 -9.45 3.32
N LEU A 130 6.01 -8.19 3.75
CA LEU A 130 6.64 -7.05 3.09
C LEU A 130 8.08 -6.80 3.56
N GLY A 131 8.57 -7.46 4.61
CA GLY A 131 9.93 -7.30 5.17
C GLY A 131 10.14 -5.99 5.93
N ILE A 132 9.09 -5.50 6.60
CA ILE A 132 9.07 -4.22 7.34
C ILE A 132 8.48 -4.38 8.76
N ASP A 133 8.41 -5.60 9.25
CA ASP A 133 7.87 -5.95 10.58
C ASP A 133 8.70 -5.40 11.75
N GLU A 134 9.97 -5.06 11.52
CA GLU A 134 10.81 -4.35 12.49
C GLU A 134 10.58 -2.82 12.51
N ASP A 135 9.90 -2.29 11.49
CA ASP A 135 9.72 -0.85 11.30
C ASP A 135 8.32 -0.39 11.74
N ILE A 136 7.32 -1.26 11.61
CA ILE A 136 5.92 -0.93 11.90
C ILE A 136 5.12 -2.16 12.35
N TYR A 137 4.20 -1.94 13.29
CA TYR A 137 3.26 -2.97 13.76
C TYR A 137 1.87 -2.38 14.03
N PHE A 138 0.87 -3.23 13.98
CA PHE A 138 -0.47 -2.98 14.48
C PHE A 138 -0.55 -3.42 15.95
N GLU A 139 -1.15 -2.60 16.81
CA GLU A 139 -1.31 -2.90 18.24
C GLU A 139 -2.30 -4.03 18.56
N GLU A 140 -2.94 -4.62 17.54
CA GLU A 140 -3.97 -5.66 17.69
C GLU A 140 -5.17 -5.20 18.53
N LYS A 141 -5.43 -3.89 18.53
CA LYS A 141 -6.51 -3.25 19.28
C LYS A 141 -7.33 -2.30 18.42
N HIS A 142 -8.62 -2.23 18.76
CA HIS A 142 -9.54 -1.28 18.17
C HIS A 142 -9.71 -0.12 19.15
N HIS A 143 -9.40 1.08 18.70
CA HIS A 143 -9.45 2.28 19.54
C HIS A 143 -10.74 3.07 19.30
N PRO A 144 -11.29 3.73 20.34
CA PRO A 144 -12.44 4.63 20.18
C PRO A 144 -12.03 5.91 19.45
N THR A 145 -12.99 6.70 19.01
CA THR A 145 -12.75 8.00 18.35
C THR A 145 -12.21 9.09 19.28
N SER A 146 -12.22 8.84 20.59
CA SER A 146 -11.59 9.69 21.60
C SER A 146 -10.10 9.41 21.81
N TYR A 147 -9.50 8.48 21.06
CA TYR A 147 -8.07 8.18 21.12
C TYR A 147 -7.25 9.41 20.72
N VAL A 148 -6.17 9.68 21.46
CA VAL A 148 -5.25 10.79 21.19
C VAL A 148 -4.00 10.24 20.49
N PRO A 149 -3.81 10.52 19.19
CA PRO A 149 -2.69 9.95 18.44
C PRO A 149 -1.32 10.46 18.89
N SER A 150 -0.34 9.56 18.93
CA SER A 150 1.07 9.88 19.09
C SER A 150 1.73 10.23 17.75
N GLU A 151 2.91 10.84 17.78
CA GLU A 151 3.68 11.15 16.55
C GLU A 151 4.03 9.89 15.75
N SER A 152 4.24 8.76 16.42
CA SER A 152 4.55 7.47 15.79
C SER A 152 3.33 6.75 15.20
N ASP A 153 2.12 7.26 15.45
CA ASP A 153 0.88 6.57 15.10
C ASP A 153 0.48 6.83 13.65
N ILE A 154 0.14 5.78 12.92
CA ILE A 154 -0.56 5.84 11.65
C ILE A 154 -1.97 5.28 11.86
N LEU A 155 -2.99 6.01 11.42
CA LEU A 155 -4.38 5.77 11.81
C LEU A 155 -5.20 5.31 10.62
N ILE A 156 -5.83 4.14 10.73
CA ILE A 156 -6.91 3.75 9.82
C ILE A 156 -8.25 3.94 10.55
N GLY A 157 -9.10 4.80 10.03
CA GLY A 157 -10.45 5.03 10.51
C GLY A 157 -11.45 4.09 9.85
N LYS A 158 -12.34 3.49 10.66
CA LYS A 158 -13.52 2.76 10.19
C LYS A 158 -14.72 3.71 10.23
N TYR A 159 -15.23 4.10 9.08
CA TYR A 159 -16.48 4.84 8.95
C TYR A 159 -17.65 3.89 8.80
N LYS A 160 -18.79 4.24 9.39
CA LYS A 160 -20.06 3.55 9.23
C LYS A 160 -21.08 4.51 8.65
N ASP A 161 -21.71 4.09 7.56
CA ASP A 161 -22.78 4.86 6.94
C ASP A 161 -23.98 4.97 7.89
N ILE A 162 -24.62 6.13 7.94
CA ILE A 162 -25.75 6.37 8.86
C ILE A 162 -27.00 5.59 8.41
N SER A 163 -27.15 5.38 7.10
CA SER A 163 -28.36 4.85 6.47
C SER A 163 -28.29 3.35 6.13
N SER A 164 -27.13 2.71 6.33
CA SER A 164 -26.89 1.32 5.94
C SER A 164 -25.91 0.60 6.88
N SER A 165 -25.76 -0.71 6.69
CA SER A 165 -24.76 -1.51 7.41
C SER A 165 -23.36 -1.45 6.77
N PHE A 166 -23.17 -0.63 5.74
CA PHE A 166 -21.89 -0.51 5.07
C PHE A 166 -20.89 0.26 5.93
N TYR A 167 -19.65 -0.20 5.87
CA TYR A 167 -18.51 0.45 6.47
C TYR A 167 -17.40 0.61 5.44
N HIS A 168 -16.55 1.59 5.67
CA HIS A 168 -15.41 1.88 4.81
C HIS A 168 -14.20 2.25 5.66
N PHE A 169 -13.01 1.85 5.21
CA PHE A 169 -11.77 2.15 5.89
C PHE A 169 -10.97 3.18 5.08
N VAL A 170 -10.45 4.18 5.79
CA VAL A 170 -9.63 5.25 5.22
C VAL A 170 -8.43 5.53 6.11
N LEU A 171 -7.38 6.07 5.52
CA LEU A 171 -6.22 6.56 6.25
C LEU A 171 -6.51 7.99 6.76
N LEU A 172 -6.28 8.23 8.05
CA LEU A 172 -6.55 9.50 8.71
C LEU A 172 -5.26 10.17 9.19
N SER A 173 -5.30 11.50 9.20
CA SER A 173 -4.34 12.33 9.91
C SER A 173 -4.57 12.29 11.42
N SER A 174 -3.59 12.78 12.18
CA SER A 174 -3.64 12.84 13.65
C SER A 174 -4.77 13.72 14.20
N ASP A 175 -5.36 14.58 13.38
CA ASP A 175 -6.53 15.40 13.76
C ASP A 175 -7.87 14.63 13.73
N LEU A 176 -7.86 13.36 13.28
CA LEU A 176 -9.01 12.47 13.09
C LEU A 176 -10.11 12.98 12.14
N LYS A 177 -9.87 14.10 11.46
CA LYS A 177 -10.82 14.76 10.55
C LYS A 177 -10.34 14.71 9.12
N THR A 178 -9.03 14.84 8.94
CA THR A 178 -8.40 14.90 7.65
C THR A 178 -8.16 13.49 7.12
N ILE A 179 -8.80 13.18 5.99
CA ILE A 179 -8.55 11.95 5.24
C ILE A 179 -7.25 12.14 4.45
N ILE A 180 -6.26 11.31 4.76
CA ILE A 180 -4.99 11.24 4.00
C ILE A 180 -5.24 10.46 2.71
N TRP A 181 -5.96 9.34 2.82
CA TRP A 181 -6.19 8.48 1.68
C TRP A 181 -7.48 7.67 1.79
N ASP A 182 -8.26 7.68 0.71
CA ASP A 182 -9.44 6.87 0.48
C ASP A 182 -9.24 6.06 -0.82
N SER A 183 -9.31 4.74 -0.71
CA SER A 183 -9.21 3.81 -1.85
C SER A 183 -10.27 4.01 -2.93
N LEU A 184 -11.44 4.58 -2.59
CA LEU A 184 -12.50 4.96 -3.53
C LEU A 184 -12.46 6.44 -3.90
N GLY A 185 -11.56 7.20 -3.28
CA GLY A 185 -11.38 8.64 -3.44
C GLY A 185 -12.44 9.51 -2.79
N ASN A 186 -13.71 9.28 -3.10
CA ASN A 186 -14.85 10.01 -2.54
C ASN A 186 -15.93 9.02 -2.10
N SER A 187 -15.63 8.18 -1.12
CA SER A 187 -16.60 7.18 -0.65
C SER A 187 -17.83 7.83 0.00
N LYS A 188 -19.02 7.40 -0.44
CA LYS A 188 -20.30 7.85 0.15
C LYS A 188 -20.39 7.52 1.64
N THR A 189 -19.85 6.38 2.04
CA THR A 189 -19.82 5.94 3.44
C THR A 189 -19.05 6.90 4.34
N VAL A 190 -18.00 7.55 3.82
CA VAL A 190 -17.24 8.54 4.61
C VAL A 190 -17.95 9.89 4.59
N ALA A 191 -18.49 10.31 3.44
CA ALA A 191 -19.22 11.57 3.30
C ALA A 191 -20.52 11.64 4.12
N ASN A 192 -21.26 10.52 4.20
CA ASN A 192 -22.56 10.42 4.86
C ASN A 192 -22.51 9.62 6.18
N GLY A 193 -21.33 9.16 6.58
CA GLY A 193 -21.15 8.32 7.75
C GLY A 193 -20.59 9.06 8.95
N HIS A 194 -20.25 8.28 9.96
CA HIS A 194 -19.46 8.75 11.10
C HIS A 194 -18.29 7.79 11.34
N LEU A 195 -17.20 8.34 11.88
CA LEU A 195 -16.07 7.55 12.35
C LEU A 195 -16.54 6.69 13.54
N GLU A 196 -16.47 5.37 13.40
CA GLU A 196 -16.93 4.39 14.41
C GLU A 196 -15.78 3.91 15.30
N SER A 197 -14.61 3.63 14.71
CA SER A 197 -13.43 3.19 15.45
C SER A 197 -12.14 3.42 14.68
N LEU A 198 -11.02 3.26 15.37
CA LEU A 198 -9.67 3.41 14.83
C LEU A 198 -8.89 2.08 14.88
N ARG A 199 -7.97 1.92 13.95
CA ARG A 199 -6.88 0.94 13.99
C ARG A 199 -5.59 1.72 14.00
N VAL A 200 -4.78 1.52 15.04
CA VAL A 200 -3.55 2.29 15.27
C VAL A 200 -2.35 1.42 14.95
N PHE A 201 -1.55 1.88 14.01
CA PHE A 201 -0.30 1.28 13.59
C PHE A 201 0.83 2.14 14.12
N LYS A 202 1.87 1.54 14.69
CA LYS A 202 2.97 2.25 15.33
C LYS A 202 4.26 2.01 14.60
N ILE A 203 4.86 3.11 14.16
CA ILE A 203 6.23 3.10 13.64
C ILE A 203 7.17 2.85 14.81
N GLN A 204 7.89 1.73 14.81
CA GLN A 204 8.87 1.38 15.84
C GLN A 204 10.22 2.07 15.58
N ASN A 205 10.58 2.16 14.31
CA ASN A 205 11.84 2.76 13.90
C ASN A 205 11.73 4.29 13.95
N THR A 206 12.21 4.90 15.04
CA THR A 206 12.08 6.35 15.26
C THR A 206 12.79 7.18 14.19
N ALA A 207 13.82 6.63 13.52
CA ALA A 207 14.58 7.31 12.47
C ALA A 207 13.81 7.48 11.14
N ILE A 208 12.62 6.88 11.00
CA ILE A 208 11.79 7.00 9.81
C ILE A 208 10.48 7.75 10.05
N ILE A 209 10.13 8.09 11.31
CA ILE A 209 8.81 8.66 11.66
C ILE A 209 8.51 9.92 10.83
N GLU A 210 9.38 10.94 10.91
CA GLU A 210 9.20 12.21 10.20
C GLU A 210 9.06 11.99 8.69
N ARG A 211 9.98 11.24 8.09
CA ARG A 211 9.97 10.94 6.65
C ARG A 211 8.71 10.20 6.20
N VAL A 212 8.19 9.27 7.00
CA VAL A 212 6.93 8.57 6.71
C VAL A 212 5.76 9.55 6.79
N LYS A 213 5.73 10.44 7.78
CA LYS A 213 4.69 11.46 7.93
C LYS A 213 4.67 12.45 6.76
N ASP A 214 5.83 13.00 6.42
CA ASP A 214 5.99 13.90 5.28
C ASP A 214 5.52 13.23 3.99
N ARG A 215 5.84 11.95 3.81
CA ARG A 215 5.45 11.21 2.61
C ARG A 215 3.94 10.96 2.54
N LEU A 216 3.30 10.66 3.67
CA LEU A 216 1.84 10.55 3.75
C LEU A 216 1.15 11.88 3.47
N GLU A 217 1.69 12.99 3.98
CA GLU A 217 1.17 14.34 3.72
C GLU A 217 1.32 14.72 2.24
N PHE A 218 2.49 14.44 1.66
CA PHE A 218 2.74 14.61 0.22
C PHE A 218 1.68 13.87 -0.62
N TYR A 219 1.40 12.61 -0.30
CA TYR A 219 0.38 11.84 -1.02
C TYR A 219 -1.02 12.43 -0.82
N SER A 220 -1.38 12.82 0.41
CA SER A 220 -2.66 13.48 0.69
C SER A 220 -2.86 14.74 -0.15
N ALA A 221 -1.85 15.61 -0.24
CA ALA A 221 -1.91 16.82 -1.05
C ALA A 221 -2.09 16.48 -2.54
N LYS A 222 -1.33 15.50 -3.03
CA LYS A 222 -1.41 15.04 -4.42
C LYS A 222 -2.79 14.49 -4.78
N PHE A 223 -3.41 13.71 -3.89
CA PHE A 223 -4.76 13.17 -4.12
C PHE A 223 -5.83 14.24 -4.15
N ARG A 224 -5.73 15.29 -3.31
CA ARG A 224 -6.65 16.43 -3.37
C ARG A 224 -6.53 17.21 -4.67
N ASN A 225 -5.30 17.53 -5.07
CA ASN A 225 -5.07 18.30 -6.30
C ASN A 225 -5.52 17.54 -7.56
N ASN A 226 -5.43 16.21 -7.57
CA ASN A 226 -5.95 15.41 -8.68
C ASN A 226 -7.49 15.32 -8.71
N LEU A 227 -8.16 15.49 -7.57
CA LEU A 227 -9.63 15.52 -7.49
C LEU A 227 -10.21 16.88 -7.92
N GLU A 228 -9.42 17.95 -7.93
CA GLU A 228 -9.84 19.28 -8.42
C GLU A 228 -9.79 19.42 -9.95
N VAL A 229 -9.20 18.44 -10.65
CA VAL A 229 -8.99 18.44 -12.11
C VAL A 229 -9.91 17.43 -12.83
N ALA A 230 -10.72 16.66 -12.10
CA ALA A 230 -11.65 15.66 -12.63
C ALA A 230 -13.11 16.10 -12.47
#